data_AF-A0A7C7N4U1-F1
#
_entry.id   AF-A0A7C7N4U1-F1
#
_cell.length_a   1.000
_cell.length_b   1.000
_cell.length_c   1.000
_cell.angle_alpha   90.00
_cell.angle_beta   90.00
_cell.angle_gamma   90.00
#
_symmetry.space_group_name_H-M   'P 1'
#
loop_
_entity.id
_entity.type
_entity.pdbx_description
1 polymer ?
#
loop_
_entity_poly.entity_id
_entity_poly.type
_entity_poly.pdbx_seq_one_letter_code
_entity_poly.pdbx_strand_id
1 'polypeptide(L)' 'MVERFLPADDPVLEDVLSWTVERDARDMARLLEWLPDARSVREQRVLMSRVMALAEELESAMEKMAALQQG' A
#
# COMPACT_ATOMS: atom_id res chain seq x y z
N MET A 1 1.53 14.67 26.39
CA MET A 1 1.25 13.50 25.54
C MET A 1 -0.26 13.29 25.63
N VAL A 2 -1.00 13.77 24.63
CA VAL A 2 -2.47 13.66 24.64
C VAL A 2 -2.78 12.31 24.01
N GLU A 3 -3.17 11.34 24.84
CA GLU A 3 -3.79 10.11 24.36
C GLU A 3 -5.04 10.50 23.57
N ARG A 4 -5.10 10.11 22.29
CA ARG A 4 -6.22 10.41 21.39
C ARG A 4 -7.43 9.61 21.88
N PHE A 5 -8.24 10.22 22.73
CA PHE A 5 -9.45 9.64 23.34
C PHE A 5 -10.68 9.66 22.42
N LEU A 6 -10.53 10.12 21.18
CA LEU A 6 -11.54 10.02 20.14
C LEU A 6 -11.03 9.03 19.07
N PRO A 7 -11.84 8.06 18.62
CA PRO A 7 -11.51 7.31 17.40
C PRO A 7 -11.26 8.30 16.26
N ALA A 8 -10.48 7.91 15.24
CA ALA A 8 -10.40 8.73 14.02
C ALA A 8 -11.80 9.16 13.57
N ASP A 9 -11.90 10.33 12.93
CA ASP A 9 -13.16 10.83 12.38
C ASP A 9 -13.92 9.77 11.56
N ASP A 10 -13.17 8.85 10.94
CA ASP A 10 -13.70 7.61 10.38
C ASP A 10 -12.75 6.42 10.72
N PRO A 11 -13.05 5.64 11.77
CA PRO A 11 -12.17 4.55 12.21
C PRO A 11 -12.17 3.36 11.24
N VAL A 12 -13.26 3.15 10.52
CA VAL A 12 -13.33 2.09 9.49
C VAL A 12 -12.42 2.46 8.33
N LEU A 13 -12.41 3.73 7.93
CA LEU A 13 -11.50 4.20 6.89
C LEU A 13 -10.04 4.12 7.33
N GLU A 14 -9.72 4.49 8.57
CA GLU A 14 -8.36 4.35 9.13
C GLU A 14 -7.89 2.88 9.07
N ASP A 15 -8.74 1.93 9.51
CA ASP A 15 -8.44 0.49 9.46
C ASP A 15 -8.23 0.00 8.01
N VAL A 16 -9.07 0.43 7.06
CA VAL A 16 -8.96 0.05 5.65
C VAL A 16 -7.67 0.59 5.03
N LEU A 17 -7.31 1.85 5.34
CA LEU A 17 -6.07 2.44 4.84
C LEU A 17 -4.84 1.74 5.43
N SER A 18 -4.87 1.41 6.72
CA SER A 18 -3.80 0.64 7.37
C SER A 18 -3.63 -0.73 6.72
N TRP A 19 -4.72 -1.45 6.52
CA TRP A 19 -4.72 -2.73 5.83
C TRP A 19 -4.21 -2.62 4.39
N THR A 20 -4.59 -1.56 3.67
CA THR A 20 -4.17 -1.34 2.27
C THR A 20 -2.66 -1.14 2.19
N VAL A 21 -2.10 -0.30 3.06
CA VAL A 21 -0.64 -0.07 3.15
C VAL A 21 0.11 -1.37 3.41
N GLU A 22 -0.34 -2.17 4.38
CA GLU A 22 0.29 -3.45 4.71
C GLU A 22 0.20 -4.46 3.57
N ARG A 23 -0.98 -4.55 2.92
CA ARG A 23 -1.23 -5.46 1.81
C ARG A 23 -0.32 -5.12 0.64
N ASP A 24 -0.30 -3.86 0.22
CA ASP A 24 0.40 -3.45 -1.00
C ASP A 24 1.91 -3.58 -0.85
N ALA A 25 2.46 -3.21 0.32
CA ALA A 25 3.87 -3.43 0.62
C ALA A 25 4.25 -4.92 0.56
N ARG A 26 3.41 -5.80 1.13
CA ARG A 26 3.63 -7.26 1.11
C ARG A 26 3.49 -7.85 -0.30
N ASP A 27 2.54 -7.37 -1.09
CA ASP A 27 2.32 -7.84 -2.45
C ASP A 27 3.43 -7.38 -3.40
N MET A 28 3.89 -6.13 -3.28
CA MET A 28 5.04 -5.61 -4.01
C MET A 28 6.30 -6.41 -3.73
N ALA A 29 6.58 -6.72 -2.45
CA ALA A 29 7.73 -7.54 -2.07
C ALA A 29 7.69 -8.92 -2.75
N ARG A 30 6.54 -9.60 -2.73
CA ARG A 30 6.35 -10.90 -3.40
C ARG A 30 6.53 -10.83 -4.92
N LEU A 31 6.02 -9.78 -5.56
CA LEU A 31 6.19 -9.59 -7.01
C LEU A 31 7.65 -9.35 -7.40
N LEU A 32 8.40 -8.62 -6.57
CA LEU A 32 9.82 -8.38 -6.76
C LEU A 32 10.65 -9.65 -6.53
N GLU A 33 10.25 -10.51 -5.59
CA GLU A 33 10.85 -11.84 -5.41
C GLU A 33 10.68 -12.74 -6.65
N TRP A 34 9.54 -12.65 -7.35
CA TRP A 34 9.30 -13.43 -8.57
C TRP A 34 9.95 -12.84 -9.84
N LEU A 35 10.37 -11.58 -9.80
CA LEU A 35 10.98 -10.89 -10.95
C LEU A 35 12.21 -11.61 -11.55
N PRO A 36 13.20 -12.10 -10.76
CA PRO A 36 14.33 -12.83 -11.30
C PRO A 36 13.96 -14.19 -11.91
N ASP A 37 12.88 -14.82 -11.45
CA ASP A 37 12.44 -16.15 -11.91
C ASP A 37 11.54 -16.09 -13.16
N ALA A 38 11.18 -14.89 -13.62
CA ALA A 38 10.37 -14.70 -14.81
C ALA A 38 11.04 -15.29 -16.07
N ARG A 39 10.27 -16.02 -16.87
CA ARG A 39 10.77 -16.80 -18.02
C ARG A 39 11.00 -15.95 -19.27
N SER A 40 10.63 -14.67 -19.23
CA SER A 40 10.81 -13.74 -20.35
C SER A 40 10.79 -12.27 -19.88
N VAL A 41 11.39 -11.39 -20.69
CA VAL A 41 11.29 -9.93 -20.51
C VAL A 41 9.83 -9.45 -20.52
N ARG A 42 8.96 -10.12 -21.29
CA ARG A 42 7.52 -9.82 -21.29
C ARG A 42 6.90 -10.07 -19.92
N GLU A 43 7.21 -11.20 -19.30
CA GLU A 43 6.74 -11.57 -17.96
C GLU A 43 7.31 -10.63 -16.90
N GLN A 44 8.59 -10.26 -16.99
CA GLN A 44 9.19 -9.22 -16.14
C GLN A 44 8.46 -7.88 -16.23
N ARG A 45 8.08 -7.44 -17.43
CA ARG A 45 7.31 -6.20 -17.62
C ARG A 45 5.91 -6.27 -17.01
N VAL A 46 5.26 -7.42 -17.06
CA VAL A 46 3.96 -7.62 -16.42
C VAL A 46 4.08 -7.54 -14.90
N LEU A 47 5.07 -8.21 -14.31
CA LEU A 47 5.36 -8.12 -12.87
C LEU A 47 5.66 -6.68 -12.47
N MET A 48 6.52 -5.99 -13.22
CA MET A 48 6.87 -4.60 -12.94
C MET A 48 5.67 -3.65 -13.06
N SER A 49 4.84 -3.82 -14.09
CA SER A 49 3.59 -3.06 -14.23
C SER A 49 2.67 -3.25 -13.04
N ARG A 50 2.63 -4.45 -12.45
CA ARG A 50 1.83 -4.72 -11.25
C ARG A 50 2.43 -4.07 -10.00
N VAL A 51 3.76 -4.11 -9.85
CA VAL A 51 4.47 -3.43 -8.75
C VAL A 51 4.20 -1.92 -8.80
N MET A 52 4.28 -1.30 -9.98
CA MET A 52 4.01 0.13 -10.14
C MET A 52 2.58 0.51 -9.78
N ALA A 53 1.59 -0.30 -10.19
CA ALA A 53 0.19 -0.06 -9.82
C ALA A 53 -0.05 -0.15 -8.29
N LEU A 54 0.60 -1.11 -7.62
CA LEU A 54 0.54 -1.20 -6.15
C LEU A 54 1.27 -0.05 -5.46
N ALA A 55 2.36 0.46 -6.04
CA ALA A 55 3.06 1.63 -5.52
C ALA A 55 2.17 2.90 -5.57
N GLU A 56 1.41 3.10 -6.64
CA GLU A 56 0.44 4.19 -6.76
C GLU A 56 -0.68 4.07 -5.72
N GLU A 57 -1.21 2.86 -5.48
CA GLU A 57 -2.23 2.60 -4.46
C GLU A 57 -1.70 2.84 -3.05
N LEU A 58 -0.49 2.35 -2.76
CA LEU A 58 0.23 2.54 -1.51
C LEU A 58 0.46 4.02 -1.19
N GLU A 59 0.97 4.79 -2.16
CA GLU A 59 1.18 6.24 -2.02
C GLU A 59 -0.15 6.96 -1.73
N SER A 60 -1.20 6.66 -2.51
CA SER A 60 -2.52 7.24 -2.29
C SER A 60 -3.11 6.89 -0.91
N ALA A 61 -2.91 5.66 -0.43
CA ALA A 61 -3.37 5.23 0.89
C ALA A 61 -2.63 5.97 2.00
N MET A 62 -1.31 6.14 1.87
CA MET A 62 -0.49 6.90 2.82
C MET A 62 -0.88 8.38 2.88
N GLU A 63 -1.13 9.01 1.72
CA GLU A 63 -1.58 10.41 1.66
C GLU A 63 -2.92 10.60 2.38
N LYS A 64 -3.89 9.70 2.13
CA LYS A 64 -5.20 9.74 2.81
C LYS A 64 -5.08 9.52 4.30
N MET A 65 -4.23 8.59 4.73
CA MET A 65 -3.97 8.32 6.14
C MET A 65 -3.33 9.52 6.83
N ALA A 66 -2.36 10.16 6.17
CA ALA A 66 -1.73 11.38 6.67
C ALA A 66 -2.75 12.53 6.80
N ALA A 67 -3.69 12.66 5.86
CA ALA A 67 -4.76 13.64 5.94
C ALA A 67 -5.73 13.37 7.11
N LEU A 68 -6.13 12.11 7.33
CA LEU A 68 -6.98 11.71 8.46
C LEU A 68 -6.32 11.94 9.82
N GLN A 69 -4.99 11.85 9.90
CA GLN A 69 -4.25 12.05 11.15
C GLN A 69 -3.97 13.53 11.47
N GLN A 70 -4.19 14.43 10.50
CA GLN A 70 -3.99 15.88 10.64
C GLN A 70 -5.30 16.64 10.99
N GLY A 71 -6.46 16.00 10.83
CA GLY A 71 -7.77 16.49 11.32
C GLY A 71 -7.96 16.20 12.80
#